data_AF-A0A926EPF6-F1
#
_entry.id   AF-A0A926EPF6-F1
#
_cell.length_a   1.000
_cell.length_b   1.000
_cell.length_c   1.000
_cell.angle_alpha   90.00
_cell.angle_beta   90.00
_cell.angle_gamma   90.00
#
_symmetry.space_group_name_H-M   'P 1'
#
loop_
_entity.id
_entity.type
_entity.pdbx_description
1 polymer ?
#
loop_
_entity_poly.entity_id
_entity_poly.type
_entity_poly.pdbx_seq_one_letter_code
_entity_poly.pdbx_strand_id
1 'polypeptide(L)'
;MKPVYQRRLVIALLIVFVLFLLVLFAISAGVNAIKVAINTTTLEGVTASNLLSKTNMNTILSTMKQENASEIMVMDSSVVFTSDAVAVQVEMNLVNIVDDGIAENWTLVSDEKKTKLRKVSTEYTNMKALKMRKVPFSTYFPSLERIPVEYLVLNFPLKDGGRFTFTDNFGNNLEPDYAGYITEQGLLGMWVSKIGAVSTFGEEFTPVSTCVPFICSIEEVNSEKSKGKKVVLLEPEDAYVVLLEASPY
;
A
#
# COMPACT_ATOMS: atom_id res chain seq x y z
N MET A 1 29.73 48.25 -27.97
CA MET A 1 29.96 46.83 -28.39
C MET A 1 29.16 46.56 -29.66
N LYS A 2 29.71 45.89 -30.68
CA LYS A 2 28.91 45.49 -31.86
C LYS A 2 27.79 44.52 -31.41
N PRO A 3 26.56 44.61 -31.93
CA PRO A 3 25.39 43.86 -31.46
C PRO A 3 25.58 42.33 -31.46
N VAL A 4 26.43 41.82 -32.36
CA VAL A 4 26.81 40.40 -32.44
C VAL A 4 27.51 39.90 -31.16
N TYR A 5 28.32 40.74 -30.49
CA TYR A 5 29.04 40.36 -29.28
C TYR A 5 28.14 40.36 -28.04
N GLN A 6 27.17 41.28 -27.97
CA GLN A 6 26.15 41.28 -26.91
C GLN A 6 25.28 40.02 -26.99
N ARG A 7 24.85 39.64 -28.20
CA ARG A 7 24.04 38.43 -28.40
C ARG A 7 24.81 37.14 -28.02
N ARG A 8 26.10 37.05 -28.36
CA ARG A 8 26.96 35.92 -27.96
C ARG A 8 27.19 35.85 -26.45
N LEU A 9 27.36 36.99 -25.79
CA LEU A 9 27.51 37.04 -24.33
C LEU A 9 26.24 36.59 -23.60
N VAL A 10 25.07 37.03 -24.07
CA VAL A 10 23.78 36.59 -23.53
C VAL A 10 23.59 35.07 -23.70
N ILE A 11 23.91 34.53 -24.87
CA ILE A 11 23.83 33.07 -25.12
C ILE A 11 24.79 32.31 -24.19
N ALA A 12 26.03 32.79 -24.02
CA ALA A 12 27.00 32.17 -23.12
C ALA A 12 26.52 32.16 -21.66
N LEU A 13 25.95 33.28 -21.19
CA LEU A 13 25.36 33.37 -19.86
C LEU A 13 24.18 32.41 -19.68
N LEU A 14 23.34 32.27 -20.71
CA LEU A 14 22.22 31.32 -20.72
C LEU A 14 22.70 29.86 -20.60
N ILE A 15 23.75 29.50 -21.33
CA ILE A 15 24.36 28.16 -21.25
C ILE A 15 24.92 27.89 -19.85
N VAL A 16 25.66 28.85 -19.28
CA VAL A 16 26.20 28.72 -17.91
C VAL A 16 25.07 28.59 -16.89
N PHE A 17 23.99 29.36 -17.04
CA PHE A 17 22.82 29.26 -16.16
C PHE A 17 22.14 27.88 -16.24
N VAL A 18 21.95 27.34 -17.45
CA VAL A 18 21.40 25.99 -17.64
C VAL A 18 22.31 24.91 -17.03
N LEU A 19 23.62 25.01 -17.23
CA LEU A 19 24.59 24.10 -16.60
C LEU A 19 24.52 24.16 -15.06
N PHE A 20 24.39 25.36 -14.50
CA PHE A 20 24.23 25.55 -13.06
C PHE A 20 22.95 24.89 -12.53
N LEU A 21 21.81 25.06 -13.24
CA LEU A 21 20.56 24.38 -12.88
C LEU A 21 20.67 22.86 -12.95
N LEU A 22 21.34 22.31 -13.95
CA LEU A 22 21.55 20.85 -14.07
C LEU A 22 22.40 20.30 -12.92
N VAL A 23 23.44 21.03 -12.50
CA VAL A 23 24.26 20.65 -11.35
C VAL A 23 23.44 20.67 -10.07
N LEU A 24 22.64 21.72 -9.85
CA LEU A 24 21.75 21.79 -8.67
C LEU A 24 20.73 20.64 -8.65
N PHE A 25 20.16 20.30 -9.80
CA PHE A 25 19.24 19.17 -9.91
C PHE A 25 19.92 17.85 -9.58
N ALA A 26 21.12 17.61 -10.10
CA ALA A 26 21.90 16.40 -9.81
C ALA A 26 22.25 16.29 -8.31
N ILE A 27 22.65 17.39 -7.67
CA ILE A 27 22.92 17.43 -6.22
C ILE A 27 21.64 17.12 -5.44
N SER A 28 20.51 17.74 -5.80
CA SER A 28 19.22 17.50 -5.14
C SER A 28 18.80 16.04 -5.24
N ALA A 29 18.91 15.44 -6.42
CA ALA A 29 18.63 14.01 -6.63
C ALA A 29 19.55 13.12 -5.79
N GLY A 30 20.86 13.43 -5.74
CA GLY A 30 21.84 12.70 -4.94
C GLY A 30 21.54 12.76 -3.43
N VAL A 31 21.23 13.96 -2.91
CA VAL A 31 20.84 14.14 -1.50
C VAL A 31 19.57 13.36 -1.18
N ASN A 32 18.57 13.37 -2.07
CA ASN A 32 17.33 12.62 -1.85
C ASN A 32 17.58 11.11 -1.83
N ALA A 33 18.41 10.59 -2.73
CA ALA A 33 18.78 9.18 -2.75
C ALA A 33 19.47 8.73 -1.45
N ILE A 34 20.37 9.56 -0.91
CA ILE A 34 21.03 9.31 0.38
C ILE A 34 20.02 9.30 1.53
N LYS A 35 19.11 10.29 1.58
CA LYS A 35 18.05 10.33 2.59
C LYS A 35 17.19 9.07 2.55
N VAL A 36 16.78 8.65 1.35
CA VAL A 36 16.01 7.41 1.17
C VAL A 36 16.81 6.22 1.68
N ALA A 37 18.09 6.09 1.35
CA ALA A 37 18.91 4.97 1.81
C ALA A 37 19.07 4.94 3.34
N ILE A 38 19.30 6.09 3.99
CA ILE A 38 19.47 6.19 5.45
C ILE A 38 18.16 5.87 6.17
N ASN A 39 17.04 6.32 5.63
CA ASN A 39 15.73 6.15 6.27
C ASN A 39 15.05 4.83 5.93
N THR A 40 15.67 3.96 5.14
CA THR A 40 15.11 2.67 4.73
C THR A 40 15.83 1.53 5.45
N THR A 41 15.07 0.72 6.19
CA THR A 41 15.52 -0.53 6.78
C THR A 41 14.99 -1.70 5.96
N THR A 42 15.86 -2.64 5.59
CA THR A 42 15.43 -3.91 4.98
C THR A 42 15.24 -4.94 6.08
N LEU A 43 14.09 -5.63 6.10
CA LEU A 43 13.82 -6.68 7.07
C LEU A 43 14.40 -8.00 6.56
N GLU A 44 15.36 -8.57 7.28
CA GLU A 44 16.09 -9.77 6.85
C GLU A 44 15.17 -11.00 6.82
N GLY A 45 15.21 -11.76 5.71
CA GLY A 45 14.41 -12.98 5.55
C GLY A 45 12.90 -12.78 5.42
N VAL A 46 12.43 -11.52 5.35
CA VAL A 46 11.00 -11.19 5.22
C VAL A 46 10.67 -10.81 3.78
N THR A 47 9.72 -11.52 3.19
CA THR A 47 9.17 -11.32 1.83
C THR A 47 7.65 -11.18 1.91
N ALA A 48 7.01 -10.83 0.79
CA ALA A 48 5.55 -10.65 0.77
C ALA A 48 4.80 -11.90 1.27
N SER A 49 5.29 -13.09 0.91
CA SER A 49 4.69 -14.38 1.26
C SER A 49 4.73 -14.74 2.75
N ASN A 50 5.64 -14.17 3.54
CA ASN A 50 5.75 -14.46 4.98
C ASN A 50 5.60 -13.21 5.87
N LEU A 51 5.41 -12.04 5.27
CA LEU A 51 5.35 -10.75 5.95
C LEU A 51 4.32 -10.74 7.08
N LEU A 52 3.13 -11.27 6.81
CA LEU A 52 1.96 -11.08 7.65
C LEU A 52 1.98 -11.88 8.95
N SER A 53 3.12 -12.40 9.42
CA SER A 53 3.21 -13.14 10.69
C SER A 53 3.36 -12.23 11.93
N LYS A 54 2.93 -12.73 13.09
CA LYS A 54 3.10 -12.04 14.39
C LYS A 54 4.55 -11.66 14.69
N THR A 55 5.50 -12.53 14.37
CA THR A 55 6.94 -12.25 14.55
C THR A 55 7.38 -11.05 13.72
N ASN A 56 6.94 -10.97 12.47
CA ASN A 56 7.30 -9.88 11.56
C ASN A 56 6.61 -8.58 11.93
N MET A 57 5.37 -8.62 12.45
CA MET A 57 4.73 -7.45 13.05
C MET A 57 5.60 -6.85 14.16
N ASN A 58 6.12 -7.68 15.08
CA ASN A 58 7.00 -7.21 16.16
C ASN A 58 8.32 -6.63 15.64
N THR A 59 8.89 -7.21 14.57
CA THR A 59 10.08 -6.66 13.90
C THR A 59 9.81 -5.28 13.28
N ILE A 60 8.64 -5.09 12.66
CA ILE A 60 8.20 -3.80 12.13
C ILE A 60 8.09 -2.76 13.25
N LEU A 61 7.40 -3.10 14.34
CA LEU A 61 7.24 -2.24 15.52
C LEU A 61 8.58 -1.82 16.12
N SER A 62 9.49 -2.78 16.31
CA SER A 62 10.85 -2.53 16.79
C SER A 62 11.64 -1.59 15.87
N THR A 63 11.52 -1.78 14.55
CA THR A 63 12.17 -0.91 13.55
C THR A 63 11.63 0.51 13.59
N MET A 64 10.32 0.68 13.80
CA MET A 64 9.66 1.98 13.95
C MET A 64 9.87 2.61 15.33
N LYS A 65 10.49 1.88 16.28
CA LYS A 65 10.64 2.27 17.68
C LYS A 65 9.31 2.63 18.35
N GLN A 66 8.27 1.86 18.03
CA GLN A 66 6.93 2.04 18.58
C GLN A 66 6.48 0.74 19.24
N GLU A 67 6.33 0.75 20.56
CA GLU A 67 5.92 -0.44 21.33
C GLU A 67 4.42 -0.68 21.26
N ASN A 68 3.62 0.38 21.11
CA ASN A 68 2.17 0.29 21.03
C ASN A 68 1.71 0.34 19.58
N ALA A 69 1.41 -0.81 19.00
CA ALA A 69 0.88 -0.93 17.64
C ALA A 69 -0.45 -0.17 17.42
N SER A 70 -1.16 0.20 18.49
CA SER A 70 -2.39 1.02 18.38
C SER A 70 -2.11 2.51 18.19
N GLU A 71 -0.85 2.95 18.28
CA GLU A 71 -0.42 4.30 17.92
C GLU A 71 -0.03 4.43 16.44
N ILE A 72 -0.05 3.32 15.69
CA ILE A 72 0.24 3.31 14.26
C ILE A 72 -1.07 3.18 13.50
N MET A 73 -1.41 4.16 12.68
CA MET A 73 -2.60 4.16 11.84
C MET A 73 -2.23 3.70 10.43
N VAL A 74 -3.00 2.78 9.87
CA VAL A 74 -2.86 2.40 8.45
C VAL A 74 -3.68 3.37 7.61
N MET A 75 -3.00 4.11 6.73
CA MET A 75 -3.62 5.14 5.91
C MET A 75 -4.24 4.55 4.65
N ASP A 76 -3.49 3.67 4.00
CA ASP A 76 -3.86 2.89 2.83
C ASP A 76 -2.95 1.66 2.74
N SER A 77 -3.39 0.67 1.97
CA SER A 77 -2.57 -0.52 1.69
C SER A 77 -2.96 -1.19 0.38
N SER A 78 -2.04 -1.97 -0.17
CA SER A 78 -2.30 -2.88 -1.28
C SER A 78 -1.66 -4.24 -1.01
N VAL A 79 -2.40 -5.32 -1.28
CA VAL A 79 -1.91 -6.69 -1.18
C VAL A 79 -2.21 -7.42 -2.47
N VAL A 80 -1.17 -7.95 -3.13
CA VAL A 80 -1.30 -8.67 -4.40
C VAL A 80 -1.03 -10.15 -4.16
N PHE A 81 -1.97 -10.98 -4.61
CA PHE A 81 -1.87 -12.43 -4.59
C PHE A 81 -1.89 -13.00 -5.99
N THR A 82 -1.19 -14.12 -6.17
CA THR A 82 -1.24 -14.92 -7.40
C THR A 82 -2.42 -15.89 -7.40
N SER A 83 -2.64 -16.54 -8.54
CA SER A 83 -3.55 -17.69 -8.69
C SER A 83 -3.27 -18.84 -7.71
N ASP A 84 -2.04 -18.93 -7.17
CA ASP A 84 -1.65 -19.97 -6.19
C ASP A 84 -1.92 -19.55 -4.73
N ALA A 85 -2.68 -18.48 -4.52
CA ALA A 85 -2.97 -17.90 -3.21
C ALA A 85 -1.71 -17.45 -2.42
N VAL A 86 -0.64 -17.11 -3.13
CA VAL A 86 0.60 -16.61 -2.52
C VAL A 86 0.70 -15.10 -2.65
N ALA A 87 0.94 -14.41 -1.54
CA ALA A 87 1.22 -12.97 -1.54
C ALA A 87 2.57 -12.69 -2.21
N VAL A 88 2.56 -11.83 -3.23
CA VAL A 88 3.76 -11.45 -4.00
C VAL A 88 4.14 -9.98 -3.83
N GLN A 89 3.20 -9.15 -3.38
CA GLN A 89 3.45 -7.76 -3.07
C GLN A 89 2.56 -7.30 -1.90
N VAL A 90 3.14 -6.52 -0.99
CA VAL A 90 2.42 -5.85 0.09
C VAL A 90 2.94 -4.44 0.22
N GLU A 91 2.06 -3.45 0.16
CA GLU A 91 2.38 -2.05 0.38
C GLU A 91 1.47 -1.47 1.44
N MET A 92 2.01 -0.67 2.36
CA MET A 92 1.23 0.07 3.35
C MET A 92 1.84 1.44 3.60
N ASN A 93 0.99 2.45 3.65
CA ASN A 93 1.36 3.75 4.20
C ASN A 93 0.84 3.87 5.62
N LEU A 94 1.73 4.23 6.53
CA LEU A 94 1.52 4.20 7.97
C LEU A 94 1.82 5.57 8.56
N VAL A 95 1.03 5.97 9.55
CA VAL A 95 1.32 7.11 10.41
C VAL A 95 1.58 6.60 11.82
N ASN A 96 2.81 6.76 12.30
CA ASN A 96 3.18 6.50 13.69
C ASN A 96 2.97 7.77 14.52
N ILE A 97 2.01 7.74 15.44
CA ILE A 97 1.78 8.83 16.40
C ILE A 97 2.77 8.62 17.56
N VAL A 98 3.86 9.39 17.55
CA VAL A 98 4.91 9.26 18.57
C VAL A 98 4.48 9.93 19.87
N ASP A 99 3.88 11.12 19.77
CA ASP A 99 3.29 11.87 20.87
C ASP A 99 2.22 12.87 20.39
N ASP A 100 1.75 13.75 21.28
CA ASP A 100 0.69 14.74 21.04
C ASP A 100 1.07 15.82 20.01
N GLY A 101 2.35 15.95 19.65
CA GLY A 101 2.85 16.95 18.71
C GLY A 101 3.74 16.39 17.61
N ILE A 102 4.04 15.09 17.60
CA ILE A 102 4.97 14.46 16.65
C ILE A 102 4.32 13.22 16.04
N ALA A 103 4.26 13.21 14.71
CA ALA A 103 3.87 12.06 13.92
C ALA A 103 4.96 11.74 12.89
N GLU A 104 5.12 10.46 12.57
CA GLU A 104 6.06 10.01 11.54
C GLU A 104 5.32 9.26 10.45
N ASN A 105 5.57 9.64 9.19
CA ASN A 105 5.04 8.93 8.04
C ASN A 105 6.00 7.82 7.63
N TRP A 106 5.49 6.63 7.44
CA TRP A 106 6.24 5.44 7.07
C TRP A 106 5.61 4.75 5.87
N THR A 107 6.44 4.13 5.04
CA THR A 107 5.99 3.24 3.97
C THR A 107 6.61 1.87 4.18
N LEU A 108 5.79 0.83 4.17
CA LEU A 108 6.20 -0.56 4.09
C LEU A 108 6.00 -1.04 2.65
N VAL A 109 7.04 -1.60 2.04
CA VAL A 109 6.97 -2.23 0.72
C VAL A 109 7.62 -3.59 0.80
N SER A 110 6.87 -4.63 0.49
CA SER A 110 7.31 -6.01 0.44
C SER A 110 7.07 -6.58 -0.94
N ASP A 111 8.07 -7.25 -1.48
CA ASP A 111 7.98 -8.01 -2.73
C ASP A 111 8.44 -9.46 -2.49
N GLU A 112 8.46 -10.27 -3.55
CA GLU A 112 8.93 -11.66 -3.52
C GLU A 112 10.37 -11.82 -3.00
N LYS A 113 11.18 -10.76 -3.01
CA LYS A 113 12.62 -10.81 -2.69
C LYS A 113 12.92 -10.24 -1.32
N LYS A 114 12.21 -9.19 -0.88
CA LYS A 114 12.51 -8.49 0.37
C LYS A 114 11.38 -7.59 0.83
N THR A 115 11.45 -7.24 2.10
CA THR A 115 10.64 -6.20 2.72
C THR A 115 11.50 -5.01 3.11
N LYS A 116 11.02 -3.81 2.80
CA LYS A 116 11.62 -2.54 3.17
C LYS A 116 10.61 -1.73 3.98
N LEU A 117 11.08 -1.16 5.07
CA LEU A 117 10.37 -0.20 5.87
C LEU A 117 11.11 1.13 5.81
N ARG A 118 10.43 2.20 5.41
CA ARG A 118 11.04 3.50 5.18
C ARG A 118 10.34 4.59 5.95
N LYS A 119 11.08 5.37 6.73
CA LYS A 119 10.59 6.64 7.30
C LYS A 119 10.61 7.72 6.23
N VAL A 120 9.43 8.17 5.82
CA VAL A 120 9.26 9.17 4.75
C VAL A 120 9.48 10.58 5.29
N SER A 121 8.83 10.92 6.41
CA SER A 121 8.92 12.24 7.01
C SER A 121 8.57 12.21 8.51
N THR A 122 8.90 13.30 9.20
CA THR A 122 8.39 13.61 10.54
C THR A 122 7.61 14.91 10.45
N GLU A 123 6.39 14.89 10.96
CA GLU A 123 5.50 16.04 11.05
C GLU A 123 5.34 16.45 12.51
N TYR A 124 5.38 17.77 12.74
CA TYR A 124 5.23 18.35 14.08
C TYR A 124 3.80 18.86 14.27
N THR A 125 2.85 17.93 14.22
CA THR A 125 1.42 18.21 14.36
C THR A 125 0.71 17.10 15.12
N ASN A 126 -0.39 17.44 15.80
CA ASN A 126 -1.21 16.45 16.49
C ASN A 126 -2.06 15.66 15.48
N MET A 127 -1.78 14.36 15.35
CA MET A 127 -2.51 13.47 14.44
C MET A 127 -3.45 12.49 15.16
N LYS A 128 -3.75 12.67 16.46
CA LYS A 128 -4.65 11.77 17.22
C LYS A 128 -6.03 11.60 16.61
N ALA A 129 -6.53 12.61 15.90
CA ALA A 129 -7.82 12.54 15.21
C ALA A 129 -7.87 11.45 14.12
N LEU A 130 -6.71 10.96 13.64
CA LEU A 130 -6.67 9.80 12.73
C LEU A 130 -7.29 8.55 13.37
N LYS A 131 -7.19 8.36 14.69
CA LYS A 131 -7.78 7.21 15.41
C LYS A 131 -9.30 7.12 15.28
N MET A 132 -9.96 8.23 14.92
CA MET A 132 -11.41 8.26 14.71
C MET A 132 -11.81 7.83 13.29
N ARG A 133 -10.85 7.68 12.37
CA ARG A 133 -11.11 7.41 10.95
C ARG A 133 -10.26 6.27 10.39
N LYS A 134 -9.22 5.87 11.12
CA LYS A 134 -8.24 4.89 10.68
C LYS A 134 -8.16 3.74 11.65
N VAL A 135 -8.20 2.52 11.12
CA VAL A 135 -8.03 1.29 11.89
C VAL A 135 -6.57 1.18 12.34
N PRO A 136 -6.31 0.87 13.62
CA PRO A 136 -4.96 0.74 14.14
C PRO A 136 -4.24 -0.47 13.56
N PHE A 137 -2.92 -0.35 13.39
CA PHE A 137 -2.04 -1.42 12.89
C PHE A 137 -2.15 -2.71 13.72
N SER A 138 -2.39 -2.59 15.03
CA SER A 138 -2.58 -3.71 15.96
C SER A 138 -3.68 -4.68 15.57
N THR A 139 -4.73 -4.21 14.89
CA THR A 139 -5.84 -5.04 14.39
C THR A 139 -5.89 -5.09 12.87
N TYR A 140 -5.35 -4.09 12.18
CA TYR A 140 -5.29 -4.05 10.72
C TYR A 140 -4.39 -5.15 10.17
N PHE A 141 -3.13 -5.17 10.61
CA PHE A 141 -2.09 -6.05 10.06
C PHE A 141 -2.42 -7.55 10.19
N PRO A 142 -2.89 -8.05 11.35
CA PRO A 142 -3.29 -9.45 11.49
C PRO A 142 -4.51 -9.80 10.62
N SER A 143 -5.35 -8.82 10.26
CA SER A 143 -6.53 -9.08 9.44
C SER A 143 -6.19 -9.44 8.01
N LEU A 144 -5.03 -9.01 7.52
CA LEU A 144 -4.57 -9.30 6.17
C LEU A 144 -4.23 -10.78 5.95
N GLU A 145 -3.86 -11.51 7.00
CA GLU A 145 -3.66 -12.97 6.90
C GLU A 145 -4.96 -13.70 6.51
N ARG A 146 -6.12 -13.09 6.76
CA ARG A 146 -7.44 -13.67 6.52
C ARG A 146 -8.05 -13.25 5.19
N ILE A 147 -7.29 -12.59 4.31
CA ILE A 147 -7.78 -12.31 2.95
C ILE A 147 -8.14 -13.66 2.31
N PRO A 148 -9.39 -13.84 1.83
CA PRO A 148 -9.94 -15.16 1.50
C PRO A 148 -9.53 -15.59 0.09
N VAL A 149 -8.24 -15.57 -0.22
CA VAL A 149 -7.74 -15.81 -1.58
C VAL A 149 -8.02 -17.23 -2.04
N GLU A 150 -7.89 -18.23 -1.16
CA GLU A 150 -8.23 -19.62 -1.48
C GLU A 150 -9.70 -19.77 -1.91
N TYR A 151 -10.61 -19.05 -1.23
CA TYR A 151 -12.02 -19.02 -1.60
C TYR A 151 -12.22 -18.36 -2.97
N LEU A 152 -11.52 -17.25 -3.24
CA LEU A 152 -11.61 -16.56 -4.53
C LEU A 152 -11.05 -17.39 -5.67
N VAL A 153 -9.92 -18.05 -5.51
CA VAL A 153 -9.34 -18.95 -6.52
C VAL A 153 -10.29 -20.10 -6.84
N LEU A 154 -10.99 -20.64 -5.84
CA LEU A 154 -11.96 -21.73 -6.03
C LEU A 154 -13.19 -21.29 -6.84
N ASN A 155 -13.72 -20.09 -6.58
CA ASN A 155 -14.96 -19.60 -7.19
C ASN A 155 -14.73 -18.77 -8.47
N PHE A 156 -13.54 -18.18 -8.61
CA PHE A 156 -13.11 -17.31 -9.71
C PHE A 156 -11.69 -17.72 -10.15
N PRO A 157 -11.54 -18.91 -10.76
CA PRO A 157 -10.23 -19.46 -11.08
C PRO A 157 -9.51 -18.59 -12.12
N LEU A 158 -8.32 -18.11 -11.76
CA LEU A 158 -7.46 -17.36 -12.65
C LEU A 158 -6.55 -18.31 -13.45
N LYS A 159 -6.23 -17.92 -14.69
CA LYS A 159 -5.15 -18.57 -15.45
C LYS A 159 -3.80 -18.29 -14.79
N ASP A 160 -2.85 -19.22 -14.98
CA ASP A 160 -1.46 -19.07 -14.50
C ASP A 160 -0.88 -17.69 -14.82
N GLY A 161 -0.53 -16.95 -13.77
CA GLY A 161 0.00 -15.59 -13.86
C GLY A 161 -1.02 -14.47 -13.62
N GLY A 162 -2.31 -14.80 -13.56
CA GLY A 162 -3.36 -13.88 -13.12
C GLY A 162 -3.23 -13.53 -11.63
N ARG A 163 -3.84 -12.41 -11.23
CA ARG A 163 -3.68 -11.84 -9.89
C ARG A 163 -4.98 -11.31 -9.30
N PHE A 164 -5.02 -11.34 -7.97
CA PHE A 164 -5.98 -10.58 -7.17
C PHE A 164 -5.24 -9.47 -6.45
N THR A 165 -5.75 -8.24 -6.56
CA THR A 165 -5.19 -7.06 -5.91
C THR A 165 -6.22 -6.48 -4.96
N PHE A 166 -5.91 -6.49 -3.67
CA PHE A 166 -6.75 -5.92 -2.62
C PHE A 166 -6.20 -4.55 -2.25
N THR A 167 -7.00 -3.50 -2.45
CA THR A 167 -6.61 -2.12 -2.17
C THR A 167 -7.52 -1.48 -1.12
N ASP A 168 -6.94 -1.06 0.00
CA ASP A 168 -7.58 -0.14 0.94
C ASP A 168 -7.12 1.27 0.57
N ASN A 169 -8.01 2.04 -0.04
CA ASN A 169 -7.83 3.46 -0.30
C ASN A 169 -8.98 4.29 0.32
N PHE A 170 -9.70 3.72 1.29
CA PHE A 170 -10.83 4.38 1.91
C PHE A 170 -10.35 5.55 2.77
N GLY A 171 -10.85 6.76 2.48
CA GLY A 171 -10.49 7.97 3.24
C GLY A 171 -10.76 7.81 4.75
N ASN A 172 -11.90 7.21 5.08
CA ASN A 172 -12.22 6.69 6.41
C ASN A 172 -12.34 5.16 6.28
N ASN A 173 -11.36 4.41 6.79
CA ASN A 173 -11.41 2.94 6.74
C ASN A 173 -12.00 2.33 8.03
N LEU A 174 -12.30 3.16 9.05
CA LEU A 174 -13.03 2.73 10.24
C LEU A 174 -14.54 2.65 9.96
N GLU A 175 -15.06 3.61 9.19
CA GLU A 175 -16.42 3.63 8.65
C GLU A 175 -16.35 3.83 7.12
N PRO A 176 -16.04 2.75 6.38
CA PRO A 176 -15.88 2.82 4.93
C PRO A 176 -17.20 3.05 4.22
N ASP A 177 -17.21 4.00 3.29
CA ASP A 177 -18.32 4.22 2.37
C ASP A 177 -18.26 3.25 1.19
N TYR A 178 -18.63 1.99 1.45
CA TYR A 178 -18.60 0.94 0.42
C TYR A 178 -19.92 0.78 -0.34
N ALA A 179 -21.02 1.36 0.16
CA ALA A 179 -22.35 1.12 -0.39
C ALA A 179 -22.46 1.58 -1.86
N GLY A 180 -21.79 2.69 -2.22
CA GLY A 180 -21.69 3.16 -3.60
C GLY A 180 -21.05 2.16 -4.56
N TYR A 181 -20.05 1.40 -4.10
CA TYR A 181 -19.39 0.38 -4.92
C TYR A 181 -20.33 -0.81 -5.21
N ILE A 182 -21.19 -1.18 -4.25
CA ILE A 182 -22.16 -2.27 -4.46
C ILE A 182 -23.32 -1.81 -5.34
N THR A 183 -23.90 -0.64 -5.03
CA THR A 183 -25.12 -0.12 -5.67
C THR A 183 -24.85 0.42 -7.08
N GLU A 184 -23.85 1.29 -7.24
CA GLU A 184 -23.62 2.03 -8.47
C GLU A 184 -22.69 1.28 -9.42
N GLN A 185 -21.69 0.56 -8.87
CA GLN A 185 -20.69 -0.16 -9.66
C GLN A 185 -20.98 -1.66 -9.76
N GLY A 186 -21.95 -2.18 -9.01
CA GLY A 186 -22.37 -3.57 -9.09
C GLY A 186 -21.39 -4.57 -8.47
N LEU A 187 -20.47 -4.11 -7.60
CA LEU A 187 -19.50 -4.99 -6.95
C LEU A 187 -20.20 -5.92 -5.95
N LEU A 188 -19.64 -7.13 -5.77
CA LEU A 188 -20.13 -8.08 -4.77
C LEU A 188 -19.51 -7.78 -3.39
N GLY A 189 -20.35 -7.68 -2.36
CA GLY A 189 -19.89 -7.56 -0.98
C GLY A 189 -19.48 -8.91 -0.38
N MET A 190 -18.28 -8.99 0.20
CA MET A 190 -17.78 -10.14 0.94
C MET A 190 -17.34 -9.74 2.34
N TRP A 191 -17.96 -10.31 3.36
CA TRP A 191 -17.56 -10.16 4.75
C TRP A 191 -16.77 -11.39 5.19
N VAL A 192 -15.65 -11.16 5.87
CA VAL A 192 -14.77 -12.21 6.39
C VAL A 192 -14.66 -12.05 7.89
N SER A 193 -15.17 -13.03 8.63
CA SER A 193 -15.11 -13.03 10.09
C SER A 193 -13.68 -13.17 10.62
N LYS A 194 -13.49 -12.90 11.92
CA LYS A 194 -12.22 -13.13 12.64
C LYS A 194 -11.74 -14.58 12.62
N ILE A 195 -12.64 -15.54 12.36
CA ILE A 195 -12.30 -16.97 12.24
C ILE A 195 -12.11 -17.41 10.77
N GLY A 196 -12.16 -16.48 9.81
CA GLY A 196 -11.98 -16.76 8.39
C GLY A 196 -13.23 -17.25 7.65
N ALA A 197 -14.39 -17.33 8.31
CA ALA A 197 -15.65 -17.62 7.62
C ALA A 197 -16.01 -16.47 6.68
N VAL A 198 -16.35 -16.81 5.43
CA VAL A 198 -16.72 -15.87 4.37
C VAL A 198 -18.25 -15.86 4.21
N SER A 199 -18.83 -14.69 4.03
CA SER A 199 -20.25 -14.51 3.73
C SER A 199 -20.44 -13.36 2.74
N THR A 200 -21.43 -13.48 1.86
CA THR A 200 -21.77 -12.38 0.95
C THR A 200 -22.73 -11.40 1.62
N PHE A 201 -22.69 -10.14 1.20
CA PHE A 201 -23.58 -9.11 1.71
C PHE A 201 -23.99 -8.10 0.63
N GLY A 202 -25.10 -7.41 0.85
CA GLY A 202 -25.62 -6.34 -0.02
C GLY A 202 -25.44 -4.95 0.59
N GLU A 203 -25.88 -3.91 -0.11
CA GLU A 203 -25.68 -2.50 0.25
C GLU A 203 -26.18 -2.10 1.65
N GLU A 204 -27.27 -2.73 2.14
CA GLU A 204 -27.86 -2.44 3.45
C GLU A 204 -27.13 -3.13 4.62
N PHE A 205 -26.09 -3.93 4.33
CA PHE A 205 -25.30 -4.57 5.37
C PHE A 205 -24.68 -3.52 6.28
N THR A 206 -24.75 -3.77 7.58
CA THR A 206 -24.06 -2.97 8.60
C THR A 206 -23.06 -3.89 9.31
N PRO A 207 -21.75 -3.61 9.27
CA PRO A 207 -20.77 -4.45 9.94
C PRO A 207 -21.04 -4.53 11.44
N VAL A 208 -21.02 -5.75 11.98
CA VAL A 208 -21.25 -6.01 13.41
C VAL A 208 -20.07 -5.61 14.30
N SER A 209 -18.92 -5.32 13.68
CA SER A 209 -17.66 -4.97 14.32
C SER A 209 -16.84 -4.10 13.37
N THR A 210 -15.79 -3.45 13.90
CA THR A 210 -14.81 -2.74 13.08
C THR A 210 -14.23 -3.68 12.02
N CYS A 211 -14.16 -3.22 10.78
CA CYS A 211 -13.65 -4.00 9.66
C CYS A 211 -12.52 -3.25 8.96
N VAL A 212 -11.64 -4.01 8.31
CA VAL A 212 -10.67 -3.51 7.35
C VAL A 212 -11.27 -3.66 5.94
N PRO A 213 -11.51 -2.55 5.23
CA PRO A 213 -12.13 -2.57 3.92
C PRO A 213 -11.09 -2.69 2.79
N PHE A 214 -11.48 -3.39 1.72
CA PHE A 214 -10.72 -3.51 0.49
C PHE A 214 -11.64 -3.47 -0.72
N ILE A 215 -11.15 -2.88 -1.81
CA ILE A 215 -11.63 -3.21 -3.15
C ILE A 215 -10.71 -4.31 -3.69
N CYS A 216 -11.29 -5.41 -4.17
CA CYS A 216 -10.57 -6.47 -4.83
C CYS A 216 -10.72 -6.34 -6.34
N SER A 217 -9.61 -6.09 -7.02
CA SER A 217 -9.51 -6.08 -8.47
C SER A 217 -8.90 -7.38 -8.98
N ILE A 218 -9.38 -7.84 -10.11
CA ILE A 218 -8.90 -9.05 -10.79
C ILE A 218 -8.10 -8.65 -12.01
N GLU A 219 -6.89 -9.18 -12.14
CA GLU A 219 -6.05 -9.02 -13.33
C GLU A 219 -5.91 -10.37 -14.02
N GLU A 220 -6.65 -10.57 -15.10
CA GLU A 220 -6.58 -11.78 -15.91
C GLU A 220 -5.44 -11.75 -16.93
N VAL A 221 -5.00 -12.93 -17.38
CA VAL A 221 -3.99 -13.05 -18.43
C VAL A 221 -4.59 -12.74 -19.80
N ASN A 222 -4.07 -11.71 -20.47
CA ASN A 222 -4.37 -11.42 -21.86
C ASN A 222 -3.76 -12.53 -22.74
N SER A 223 -4.59 -13.49 -23.13
CA SER A 223 -4.16 -14.69 -23.87
C SER A 223 -3.69 -14.36 -25.30
N GLU A 224 -4.14 -13.26 -25.89
CA GLU A 224 -3.75 -12.84 -27.25
C GLU A 224 -2.36 -12.18 -27.28
N LYS A 225 -2.05 -11.40 -26.25
CA LYS A 225 -0.78 -10.68 -26.11
C LYS A 225 0.29 -11.49 -25.38
N SER A 226 -0.11 -12.47 -24.58
CA SER A 226 0.81 -13.37 -23.88
C SER A 226 1.39 -14.40 -24.85
N LYS A 227 2.72 -14.50 -24.92
CA LYS A 227 3.42 -15.43 -25.82
C LYS A 227 4.61 -16.07 -25.10
N GLY A 228 4.64 -17.40 -25.08
CA GLY A 228 5.71 -18.16 -24.43
C GLY A 228 5.82 -17.81 -22.94
N LYS A 229 7.01 -17.38 -22.50
CA LYS A 229 7.27 -16.99 -21.10
C LYS A 229 6.79 -15.58 -20.73
N LYS A 230 6.36 -14.78 -21.71
CA LYS A 230 5.88 -13.41 -21.47
C LYS A 230 4.39 -13.45 -21.16
N VAL A 231 4.04 -13.19 -19.91
CA VAL A 231 2.67 -12.97 -19.45
C VAL A 231 2.36 -11.48 -19.55
N VAL A 232 1.24 -11.15 -20.18
CA VAL A 232 0.68 -9.80 -20.26
C VAL A 232 -0.69 -9.85 -19.60
N LEU A 233 -0.91 -8.99 -18.61
CA LEU A 233 -2.20 -8.90 -17.93
C LEU A 233 -3.15 -7.95 -18.66
N LEU A 234 -4.44 -8.18 -18.51
CA LEU A 234 -5.48 -7.21 -18.82
C LEU A 234 -5.43 -6.08 -17.79
N GLU A 235 -6.13 -4.99 -18.10
CA GLU A 235 -6.33 -3.93 -17.10
C GLU A 235 -7.11 -4.51 -15.91
N PRO A 236 -6.79 -4.11 -14.67
CA PRO A 236 -7.51 -4.57 -13.49
C PRO A 236 -9.00 -4.22 -13.56
N GLU A 237 -9.85 -5.18 -13.21
CA GLU A 237 -11.30 -4.97 -13.09
C GLU A 237 -11.73 -5.18 -11.63
N ASP A 238 -12.35 -4.16 -11.04
CA ASP A 238 -12.90 -4.25 -9.69
C ASP A 238 -14.07 -5.23 -9.66
N ALA A 239 -14.04 -6.18 -8.72
CA ALA A 239 -15.01 -7.25 -8.64
C ALA A 239 -15.70 -7.33 -7.28
N TYR A 240 -14.97 -7.03 -6.19
CA TYR A 240 -15.51 -7.16 -4.83
C TYR A 240 -15.21 -5.96 -3.96
N VAL A 241 -16.14 -5.69 -3.06
CA VAL A 241 -15.86 -5.03 -1.79
C VAL A 241 -15.63 -6.13 -0.75
N VAL A 242 -14.50 -6.10 -0.06
CA VAL A 242 -14.16 -7.06 1.00
C VAL A 242 -14.04 -6.35 2.33
N LEU A 243 -14.78 -6.81 3.33
CA LEU A 243 -14.71 -6.31 4.71
C LEU A 243 -14.16 -7.43 5.60
N LEU A 244 -12.93 -7.26 6.06
CA LEU A 244 -12.29 -8.19 6.99
C LEU A 244 -12.58 -7.74 8.42
N GLU A 245 -13.22 -8.57 9.23
CA GLU A 245 -13.42 -8.29 10.65
C GLU A 245 -12.05 -8.07 11.32
N ALA A 246 -11.89 -6.90 11.94
CA ALA A 246 -10.64 -6.49 12.57
C ALA A 246 -10.41 -7.29 13.86
N SER A 247 -9.23 -7.90 13.97
CA SER A 247 -8.86 -8.68 15.15
C SER A 247 -7.36 -8.61 15.40
N PRO A 248 -6.90 -8.53 16.66
CA PRO A 248 -5.49 -8.71 16.99
C PRO A 248 -5.04 -10.17 16.80
N TYR A 249 -3.72 -10.40 16.80
CA TYR A 249 -3.08 -11.73 16.92
C TYR A 249 -3.19 -12.34 18.33
#